data_AF-A0A1Y1L586-F1
#
_entry.id   AF-A0A1Y1L586-F1
#
_cell.length_a   1.000
_cell.length_b   1.000
_cell.length_c   1.000
_cell.angle_alpha   90.00
_cell.angle_beta   90.00
_cell.angle_gamma   90.00
#
_symmetry.space_group_name_H-M   'P 1'
#
loop_
_entity.id
_entity.type
_entity.pdbx_description
1 polymer ?
#
loop_
_entity_poly.entity_id
_entity_poly.type
_entity_poly.pdbx_seq_one_letter_code
_entity_poly.pdbx_strand_id
1 'polypeptide(L)'
;MSLKEDLKQLVKPYYIFNIILSFSYIICRKTPGICNYLFDADECEFDGRETEILFFLIIVIMIRSRKTGSVTMINYLSSSFIYTKVANLILWFYADFIMGIIYAIIFILMGLLLPAPAYSGPDKVIYFHGQNSLEDELVRNKQVTWIITFYTVWNPACVTFAPIFAKLSSDYYLDNLKFGKIDVGRYPEAGVKYRVNDSSLSKQLPTMIVFKEGKEVDRRPLIDGKGKVIKFLFSRENVEAAFDLSNLYESCKADSKKHLKRD
;
A
#
# COMPACT_ATOMS: atom_id res chain seq x y z
N MET A 1 -3.22 -14.60 2.13
CA MET A 1 -2.76 -14.55 0.72
C MET A 1 -1.85 -15.75 0.50
N SER A 2 -2.00 -16.49 -0.61
CA SER A 2 -1.25 -17.74 -0.81
C SER A 2 0.18 -17.44 -1.26
N LEU A 3 1.21 -18.12 -0.73
CA LEU A 3 2.62 -17.97 -1.13
C LEU A 3 2.83 -18.02 -2.66
N LYS A 4 1.96 -18.76 -3.38
CA LYS A 4 1.96 -18.84 -4.84
C LYS A 4 1.61 -17.51 -5.51
N GLU A 5 0.65 -16.77 -4.96
CA GLU A 5 0.26 -15.46 -5.48
C GLU A 5 1.38 -14.44 -5.26
N ASP A 6 2.05 -14.52 -4.10
CA ASP A 6 3.17 -13.65 -3.77
C ASP A 6 4.36 -13.90 -4.69
N LEU A 7 4.69 -15.18 -4.96
CA LEU A 7 5.74 -15.56 -5.90
C LEU A 7 5.44 -15.10 -7.32
N LYS A 8 4.18 -15.21 -7.76
CA LYS A 8 3.75 -14.70 -9.08
C LYS A 8 3.94 -13.19 -9.20
N GLN A 9 3.78 -12.44 -8.12
CA GLN A 9 4.04 -11.00 -8.14
C GLN A 9 5.54 -10.69 -8.27
N LEU A 10 6.43 -11.47 -7.65
CA LEU A 10 7.88 -11.26 -7.74
C LEU A 10 8.44 -11.41 -9.16
N VAL A 11 7.74 -12.11 -10.05
CA VAL A 11 8.14 -12.27 -11.46
C VAL A 11 7.84 -11.01 -12.28
N LYS A 12 7.07 -10.04 -11.75
CA LYS A 12 6.81 -8.79 -12.48
C LYS A 12 8.13 -8.02 -12.66
N PRO A 13 8.35 -7.37 -13.82
CA PRO A 13 9.60 -6.66 -14.13
C PRO A 13 10.06 -5.70 -13.02
N TYR A 14 9.10 -4.97 -12.43
CA TYR A 14 9.36 -4.11 -11.27
C TYR A 14 10.18 -4.80 -10.18
N TYR A 15 9.73 -5.96 -9.68
CA TYR A 15 10.41 -6.65 -8.59
C TYR A 15 11.76 -7.21 -8.99
N ILE A 16 11.87 -7.78 -10.19
CA ILE A 16 13.12 -8.33 -10.72
C ILE A 16 14.20 -7.24 -10.78
N PHE A 17 13.92 -6.11 -11.43
CA PHE A 17 14.89 -5.02 -11.54
C PHE A 17 15.22 -4.40 -10.18
N ASN A 18 14.25 -4.28 -9.28
CA ASN A 18 14.51 -3.81 -7.92
C ASN A 18 15.46 -4.74 -7.16
N ILE A 19 15.24 -6.06 -7.24
CA ILE A 19 16.13 -7.07 -6.63
C ILE A 19 17.53 -6.99 -7.25
N ILE A 20 17.65 -6.94 -8.57
CA ILE A 20 18.95 -6.85 -9.26
C ILE A 20 19.71 -5.60 -8.80
N LEU A 21 19.07 -4.42 -8.78
CA LEU A 21 19.72 -3.19 -8.30
C LEU A 21 20.10 -3.29 -6.82
N SER A 22 19.24 -3.89 -5.99
CA SER A 22 19.46 -4.11 -4.56
C SER A 22 20.59 -5.09 -4.24
N PHE A 23 20.97 -5.99 -5.14
CA PHE A 23 22.09 -6.91 -4.92
C PHE A 23 23.30 -6.66 -5.83
N SER A 24 23.19 -5.71 -6.77
CA SER A 24 24.22 -5.43 -7.79
C SER A 24 25.63 -5.31 -7.22
N TYR A 25 25.83 -4.45 -6.22
CA TYR A 25 27.14 -4.22 -5.62
C TYR A 25 27.68 -5.47 -4.91
N ILE A 26 26.85 -6.10 -4.06
CA ILE A 26 27.21 -7.31 -3.31
C ILE A 26 27.63 -8.43 -4.26
N ILE A 27 26.87 -8.64 -5.34
CA ILE A 27 27.17 -9.66 -6.35
C ILE A 27 28.47 -9.34 -7.08
N CYS A 28 28.65 -8.08 -7.52
CA CYS A 28 29.88 -7.66 -8.19
C CYS A 28 31.12 -7.82 -7.29
N ARG A 29 31.00 -7.52 -6.00
CA ARG A 29 32.11 -7.61 -5.03
C ARG A 29 32.44 -9.05 -4.62
N LYS A 30 31.45 -9.97 -4.60
CA LYS A 30 31.64 -11.35 -4.15
C LYS A 30 31.88 -12.37 -5.25
N THR A 31 31.64 -12.02 -6.52
CA THR A 31 31.82 -12.96 -7.64
C THR A 31 33.25 -12.88 -8.16
N PRO A 32 34.05 -13.96 -8.03
CA PRO A 32 35.41 -14.00 -8.58
C PRO A 32 35.41 -13.73 -10.09
N GLY A 33 36.38 -12.96 -10.57
CA GLY A 33 36.47 -12.52 -11.97
C GLY A 33 35.78 -11.17 -12.22
N ILE A 34 34.49 -11.03 -11.86
CA ILE A 34 33.81 -9.72 -11.93
C ILE A 34 34.45 -8.74 -10.94
N CYS A 35 34.73 -9.21 -9.73
CA CYS A 35 35.36 -8.40 -8.69
C CYS A 35 36.76 -7.93 -9.13
N ASN A 36 37.60 -8.86 -9.59
CA ASN A 36 38.96 -8.57 -10.03
C ASN A 36 38.97 -7.59 -11.21
N TYR A 37 38.02 -7.71 -12.13
CA TYR A 37 37.92 -6.80 -13.27
C TYR A 37 37.43 -5.40 -12.90
N LEU A 38 36.43 -5.30 -12.01
CA LEU A 38 35.81 -4.02 -11.66
C LEU A 38 36.54 -3.25 -10.56
N PHE A 39 37.18 -3.95 -9.63
CA PHE A 39 37.77 -3.36 -8.43
C PHE A 39 39.27 -3.59 -8.30
N ASP A 40 39.91 -4.25 -9.28
CA ASP A 40 41.35 -4.56 -9.29
C ASP A 40 41.84 -5.20 -7.97
N ALA A 41 40.99 -6.05 -7.39
CA ALA A 41 41.20 -6.69 -6.11
C ALA A 41 41.42 -8.20 -6.29
N ASP A 42 42.49 -8.73 -5.71
CA ASP A 42 42.78 -10.17 -5.71
C ASP A 42 41.87 -10.95 -4.74
N GLU A 43 41.45 -10.29 -3.64
CA GLU A 43 40.55 -10.86 -2.65
C GLU A 43 39.14 -10.26 -2.78
N CYS A 44 38.16 -11.11 -3.09
CA CYS A 44 36.74 -10.75 -3.23
C CYS A 44 36.06 -10.61 -1.85
N GLU A 45 36.66 -9.85 -0.95
CA GLU A 45 36.17 -9.60 0.39
C GLU A 45 35.61 -8.18 0.57
N PHE A 46 34.74 -8.05 1.57
CA PHE A 46 34.20 -6.75 1.93
C PHE A 46 35.18 -6.04 2.84
N ASP A 47 35.44 -4.77 2.56
CA ASP A 47 36.23 -3.94 3.47
C ASP A 47 35.43 -3.62 4.75
N GLY A 48 36.10 -3.16 5.80
CA GLY A 48 35.49 -2.78 7.06
C GLY A 48 34.36 -1.76 6.89
N ARG A 49 34.58 -0.73 6.06
CA ARG A 49 33.56 0.30 5.77
C ARG A 49 32.36 -0.26 5.01
N GLU A 50 32.58 -1.14 4.05
CA GLU A 50 31.51 -1.79 3.29
C GLU A 50 30.64 -2.64 4.23
N THR A 51 31.29 -3.37 5.14
CA THR A 51 30.62 -4.18 6.17
C THR A 51 29.82 -3.33 7.14
N GLU A 52 30.34 -2.18 7.58
CA GLU A 52 29.62 -1.21 8.43
C GLU A 52 28.36 -0.67 7.75
N ILE A 53 28.45 -0.31 6.46
CA ILE A 53 27.30 0.18 5.67
C ILE A 53 26.22 -0.91 5.55
N LEU A 54 26.62 -2.15 5.24
CA LEU A 54 25.69 -3.28 5.13
C LEU A 54 25.05 -3.63 6.48
N PHE A 55 25.82 -3.55 7.57
CA PHE A 55 25.29 -3.76 8.92
C PHE A 55 24.27 -2.68 9.30
N PHE A 56 24.58 -1.41 9.03
CA PHE A 56 23.64 -0.30 9.24
C PHE A 56 22.35 -0.48 8.43
N LEU A 57 22.46 -0.92 7.17
CA LEU A 57 21.30 -1.23 6.33
C LEU A 57 20.38 -2.28 6.97
N ILE A 58 20.95 -3.37 7.51
CA ILE A 58 20.17 -4.43 8.19
C ILE A 58 19.41 -3.84 9.38
N ILE A 59 20.06 -3.00 10.19
CA ILE A 59 19.42 -2.33 11.35
C ILE A 59 18.27 -1.44 10.88
N VAL A 60 18.47 -0.61 9.85
CA VAL A 60 17.44 0.29 9.32
C VAL A 60 16.23 -0.50 8.82
N ILE A 61 16.45 -1.58 8.05
CA ILE A 61 15.37 -2.45 7.58
C ILE A 61 14.62 -3.09 8.75
N MET A 62 15.34 -3.55 9.78
CA MET A 62 14.74 -4.16 10.97
C MET A 62 13.85 -3.18 11.74
N ILE A 63 14.33 -1.95 11.99
CA ILE A 63 13.57 -0.90 12.68
C ILE A 63 12.34 -0.50 11.87
N ARG A 64 12.49 -0.29 10.56
CA ARG A 64 11.40 0.12 9.67
C ARG A 64 10.34 -0.96 9.54
N SER A 65 10.75 -2.22 9.48
CA SER A 65 9.84 -3.36 9.46
C SER A 65 8.98 -3.41 10.73
N ARG A 66 9.60 -3.31 11.90
CA ARG A 66 8.90 -3.28 13.19
C ARG A 66 7.88 -2.14 13.27
N LYS A 67 8.21 -0.96 12.76
CA LYS A 67 7.32 0.22 12.80
C LYS A 67 6.11 0.07 11.86
N THR A 68 6.32 -0.55 10.70
CA THR A 68 5.29 -0.68 9.66
C THR A 68 4.24 -1.73 10.03
N GLY A 69 4.63 -2.80 10.75
CA GLY A 69 3.69 -3.82 11.23
C GLY A 69 2.94 -4.55 10.10
N SER A 70 3.42 -4.45 8.86
CA SER A 70 2.84 -5.15 7.71
C SER A 70 3.33 -6.59 7.71
N VAL A 71 2.41 -7.53 7.64
CA VAL A 71 2.67 -8.98 7.73
C VAL A 71 2.86 -9.66 6.38
N THR A 72 2.76 -8.92 5.27
CA THR A 72 2.89 -9.49 3.93
C THR A 72 4.32 -9.35 3.41
N MET A 73 4.85 -10.46 2.87
CA MET A 73 6.23 -10.55 2.38
C MET A 73 6.52 -9.50 1.30
N ILE A 74 5.58 -9.26 0.38
CA ILE A 74 5.75 -8.30 -0.71
C ILE A 74 5.88 -6.87 -0.21
N ASN A 75 5.09 -6.46 0.79
CA ASN A 75 5.17 -5.09 1.32
C ASN A 75 6.47 -4.87 2.08
N TYR A 76 6.94 -5.89 2.82
CA TYR A 76 8.24 -5.87 3.47
C TYR A 76 9.37 -5.72 2.45
N LEU A 77 9.36 -6.53 1.39
CA LEU A 77 10.37 -6.48 0.33
C LEU A 77 10.35 -5.14 -0.41
N SER A 78 9.16 -4.68 -0.81
CA SER A 78 8.98 -3.41 -1.54
C SER A 78 9.48 -2.21 -0.73
N SER A 79 9.20 -2.20 0.58
CA SER A 79 9.65 -1.14 1.48
C SER A 79 11.17 -1.17 1.70
N SER A 80 11.79 -2.35 1.56
CA SER A 80 13.23 -2.53 1.75
C SER A 80 14.05 -2.05 0.55
N PHE A 81 13.50 -2.14 -0.67
CA PHE A 81 14.22 -1.77 -1.89
C PHE A 81 14.80 -0.36 -1.88
N ILE A 82 14.06 0.63 -1.38
CA ILE A 82 14.57 2.01 -1.36
C ILE A 82 15.81 2.13 -0.48
N TYR A 83 15.81 1.50 0.70
CA TYR A 83 16.93 1.54 1.64
C TYR A 83 18.13 0.80 1.07
N THR A 84 17.92 -0.38 0.50
CA THR A 84 19.00 -1.18 -0.10
C THR A 84 19.60 -0.48 -1.32
N LYS A 85 18.78 0.16 -2.16
CA LYS A 85 19.28 0.89 -3.33
C LYS A 85 20.10 2.12 -2.95
N VAL A 86 19.69 2.85 -1.92
CA VAL A 86 20.45 4.00 -1.40
C VAL A 86 21.76 3.52 -0.78
N ALA A 87 21.76 2.43 -0.01
CA ALA A 87 23.00 1.84 0.51
C ALA A 87 23.93 1.39 -0.62
N ASN A 88 23.42 0.70 -1.65
CA ASN A 88 24.22 0.34 -2.82
C ASN A 88 24.75 1.55 -3.59
N LEU A 89 23.97 2.64 -3.68
CA LEU A 89 24.46 3.87 -4.29
C LEU A 89 25.69 4.40 -3.54
N ILE A 90 25.64 4.41 -2.21
CA ILE A 90 26.78 4.82 -1.36
C ILE A 90 27.97 3.89 -1.57
N LEU A 91 27.74 2.57 -1.62
CA LEU A 91 28.79 1.57 -1.85
C LEU A 91 29.44 1.73 -3.23
N TRP A 92 28.65 1.98 -4.28
CA TRP A 92 29.17 2.26 -5.61
C TRP A 92 30.00 3.55 -5.64
N PHE A 93 29.53 4.63 -5.03
CA PHE A 93 30.32 5.87 -4.91
C PHE A 93 31.59 5.70 -4.08
N TYR A 94 31.57 4.82 -3.07
CA TYR A 94 32.74 4.51 -2.27
C TYR A 94 33.80 3.76 -3.09
N ALA A 95 33.37 2.82 -3.94
CA ALA A 95 34.28 2.06 -4.78
C ALA A 95 34.82 2.87 -5.96
N ASP A 96 33.95 3.53 -6.72
CA ASP A 96 34.33 4.39 -7.84
C ASP A 96 33.25 5.45 -8.13
N PHE A 97 33.68 6.69 -8.32
CA PHE A 97 32.76 7.81 -8.50
C PHE A 97 31.94 7.72 -9.80
N ILE A 98 32.54 7.25 -10.89
CA ILE A 98 31.88 7.11 -12.20
C ILE A 98 30.83 5.99 -12.13
N MET A 99 31.18 4.85 -11.53
CA MET A 99 30.25 3.73 -11.33
C MET A 99 29.07 4.13 -10.43
N GLY A 100 29.32 4.95 -9.41
CA GLY A 100 28.28 5.57 -8.60
C GLY A 100 27.30 6.42 -9.42
N ILE A 101 27.79 7.26 -10.34
CA ILE A 101 26.94 8.06 -11.24
C ILE A 101 26.14 7.16 -12.18
N ILE A 102 26.75 6.15 -12.79
CA ILE A 102 26.07 5.22 -13.70
C ILE A 102 24.93 4.52 -12.96
N TYR A 103 25.20 4.02 -11.75
CA TYR A 103 24.18 3.38 -10.91
C TYR A 103 23.07 4.37 -10.54
N ALA A 104 23.39 5.63 -10.21
CA ALA A 104 22.39 6.66 -9.92
C ALA A 104 21.45 6.91 -11.11
N ILE A 105 21.99 7.01 -12.32
CA ILE A 105 21.21 7.22 -13.54
C ILE A 105 20.30 6.02 -13.79
N ILE A 106 20.81 4.78 -13.71
CA ILE A 106 20.01 3.56 -13.87
C ILE A 106 18.91 3.50 -12.80
N PHE A 107 19.23 3.83 -11.55
CA PHE A 107 18.27 3.83 -10.46
C PHE A 107 17.12 4.81 -10.73
N ILE A 108 17.40 6.04 -11.15
CA ILE A 108 16.39 7.05 -11.48
C ILE A 108 15.57 6.60 -12.70
N LEU A 109 16.24 6.17 -13.77
CA LEU A 109 15.60 5.74 -15.01
C LEU A 109 14.62 4.59 -14.77
N MET A 110 15.03 3.58 -13.99
CA MET A 110 14.16 2.45 -13.66
C MET A 110 13.00 2.87 -12.76
N GLY A 111 13.19 3.86 -11.89
CA GLY A 111 12.09 4.45 -11.10
C GLY A 111 11.03 5.15 -11.96
N LEU A 112 11.44 5.75 -13.08
CA LEU A 112 10.54 6.42 -14.02
C LEU A 112 9.87 5.45 -14.99
N LEU A 113 10.61 4.46 -15.51
CA LEU A 113 10.12 3.51 -16.51
C LEU A 113 9.26 2.38 -15.91
N LEU A 114 9.54 1.99 -14.67
CA LEU A 114 8.89 0.85 -14.00
C LEU A 114 8.21 1.32 -12.72
N PRO A 115 7.00 1.89 -12.79
CA PRO A 115 6.23 2.21 -11.59
C PRO A 115 5.84 0.93 -10.83
N ALA A 116 5.59 1.07 -9.53
CA ALA A 116 5.08 -0.04 -8.73
C ALA A 116 3.78 -0.60 -9.34
N PRO A 117 3.62 -1.93 -9.41
CA PRO A 117 2.47 -2.52 -10.10
C PRO A 117 1.17 -2.16 -9.36
N ALA A 118 0.28 -1.45 -10.06
CA ALA A 118 -1.07 -1.21 -9.57
C ALA A 118 -1.87 -2.52 -9.52
N TYR A 119 -2.91 -2.56 -8.68
CA TYR A 119 -3.88 -3.65 -8.70
C TYR A 119 -4.61 -3.66 -10.05
N SER A 120 -4.68 -4.81 -10.70
CA SER A 120 -5.33 -4.99 -12.01
C SER A 120 -6.36 -6.11 -12.00
N GLY A 121 -6.79 -6.55 -10.81
CA GLY A 121 -7.86 -7.54 -10.69
C GLY A 121 -9.24 -6.90 -10.86
N PRO A 122 -10.32 -7.70 -10.85
CA PRO A 122 -11.67 -7.15 -10.84
C PRO A 122 -11.85 -6.30 -9.58
N ASP A 123 -12.43 -5.12 -9.75
CA ASP A 123 -12.94 -4.28 -8.67
C ASP A 123 -14.36 -3.81 -9.00
N LYS A 124 -15.15 -3.58 -7.96
CA LYS A 124 -16.50 -3.01 -8.05
C LYS A 124 -16.59 -1.76 -7.19
N VAL A 125 -15.57 -0.92 -7.31
CA VAL A 125 -15.42 0.32 -6.54
C VAL A 125 -15.92 1.50 -7.37
N ILE A 126 -16.84 2.26 -6.80
CA ILE A 126 -17.36 3.48 -7.41
C ILE A 126 -16.53 4.67 -6.93
N TYR A 127 -15.99 5.43 -7.88
CA TYR A 127 -15.21 6.62 -7.57
C TYR A 127 -16.13 7.83 -7.55
N PHE A 128 -16.16 8.50 -6.40
CA PHE A 128 -16.95 9.70 -6.19
C PHE A 128 -16.12 10.92 -6.57
N HIS A 129 -16.63 11.67 -7.54
CA HIS A 129 -16.00 12.86 -8.07
C HIS A 129 -16.86 14.08 -7.74
N GLY A 130 -16.31 15.04 -7.01
CA GLY A 130 -17.00 16.28 -6.66
C GLY A 130 -17.56 16.32 -5.25
N GLN A 131 -17.89 17.54 -4.80
CA GLN A 131 -18.14 17.90 -3.40
C GLN A 131 -19.29 17.13 -2.74
N ASN A 132 -20.44 17.02 -3.42
CA ASN A 132 -21.66 16.43 -2.85
C ASN A 132 -22.02 15.07 -3.47
N SER A 133 -21.17 14.52 -4.34
CA SER A 133 -21.48 13.30 -5.11
C SER A 133 -21.86 12.11 -4.23
N LEU A 134 -21.22 11.96 -3.07
CA LEU A 134 -21.57 10.92 -2.10
C LEU A 134 -22.93 11.18 -1.44
N GLU A 135 -23.21 12.42 -1.04
CA GLU A 135 -24.46 12.75 -0.34
C GLU A 135 -25.67 12.62 -1.23
N ASP A 136 -25.54 13.06 -2.47
CA ASP A 136 -26.60 12.95 -3.46
C ASP A 136 -26.97 11.47 -3.62
N GLU A 137 -25.98 10.57 -3.66
CA GLU A 137 -26.23 9.11 -3.70
C GLU A 137 -26.78 8.54 -2.37
N LEU A 138 -26.28 9.01 -1.22
CA LEU A 138 -26.78 8.59 0.10
C LEU A 138 -28.24 9.02 0.34
N VAL A 139 -28.64 10.17 -0.19
CA VAL A 139 -30.01 10.69 -0.12
C VAL A 139 -30.91 10.01 -1.15
N ARG A 140 -30.40 9.82 -2.37
CA ARG A 140 -31.13 9.22 -3.49
C ARG A 140 -31.56 7.78 -3.20
N ASN A 141 -30.68 6.97 -2.63
CA ASN A 141 -31.00 5.58 -2.32
C ASN A 141 -30.56 5.16 -0.92
N LYS A 142 -31.44 5.43 0.04
CA LYS A 142 -31.24 5.08 1.46
C LYS A 142 -31.25 3.57 1.73
N GLN A 143 -31.77 2.76 0.81
CA GLN A 143 -31.79 1.30 0.98
C GLN A 143 -30.43 0.65 0.69
N VAL A 144 -29.53 1.36 0.00
CA VAL A 144 -28.20 0.87 -0.30
C VAL A 144 -27.28 1.14 0.88
N THR A 145 -26.63 0.10 1.38
CA THR A 145 -25.51 0.23 2.30
C THR A 145 -24.25 0.57 1.51
N TRP A 146 -23.54 1.61 1.95
CA TRP A 146 -22.31 2.06 1.30
C TRP A 146 -21.11 1.88 2.23
N ILE A 147 -20.05 1.29 1.71
CA ILE A 147 -18.74 1.24 2.36
C ILE A 147 -17.82 2.18 1.61
N ILE A 148 -17.49 3.31 2.22
CA ILE A 148 -16.73 4.39 1.58
C ILE A 148 -15.35 4.50 2.21
N THR A 149 -14.31 4.51 1.37
CA THR A 149 -12.94 4.82 1.80
C THR A 149 -12.53 6.23 1.35
N PHE A 150 -12.20 7.07 2.33
CA PHE A 150 -11.54 8.36 2.14
C PHE A 150 -10.03 8.15 2.12
N TYR A 151 -9.39 8.56 1.03
CA TYR A 151 -7.98 8.28 0.79
C TYR A 151 -7.27 9.46 0.11
N THR A 152 -5.95 9.36 0.00
CA THR A 152 -5.13 10.23 -0.85
C THR A 152 -4.15 9.38 -1.63
N VAL A 153 -3.68 9.87 -2.78
CA VAL A 153 -2.77 9.12 -3.66
C VAL A 153 -1.35 9.05 -3.10
N TRP A 154 -0.94 10.06 -2.33
CA TRP A 154 0.43 10.19 -1.82
C TRP A 154 0.65 9.49 -0.46
N ASN A 155 -0.41 9.10 0.26
CA ASN A 155 -0.26 8.45 1.56
C ASN A 155 0.06 6.94 1.41
N PRO A 156 1.19 6.45 1.97
CA PRO A 156 1.61 5.05 1.80
C PRO A 156 0.61 4.02 2.36
N ALA A 157 -0.11 4.34 3.44
CA ALA A 157 -1.11 3.45 4.00
C ALA A 157 -2.32 3.29 3.05
N CYS A 158 -2.72 4.38 2.39
CA CYS A 158 -3.78 4.36 1.36
C CYS A 158 -3.36 3.53 0.14
N VAL A 159 -2.14 3.70 -0.36
CA VAL A 159 -1.61 2.92 -1.50
C VAL A 159 -1.59 1.42 -1.16
N THR A 160 -1.18 1.07 0.06
CA THR A 160 -1.15 -0.33 0.52
C THR A 160 -2.56 -0.90 0.69
N PHE A 161 -3.53 -0.09 1.13
CA PHE A 161 -4.90 -0.54 1.36
C PHE A 161 -5.74 -0.65 0.08
N ALA A 162 -5.45 0.15 -0.96
CA ALA A 162 -6.18 0.16 -2.22
C ALA A 162 -6.43 -1.24 -2.84
N PRO A 163 -5.43 -2.14 -3.01
CA PRO A 163 -5.65 -3.50 -3.52
C PRO A 163 -6.53 -4.36 -2.60
N ILE A 164 -6.45 -4.15 -1.28
CA ILE A 164 -7.26 -4.90 -0.30
C ILE A 164 -8.73 -4.49 -0.45
N PHE A 165 -8.98 -3.19 -0.49
CA PHE A 165 -10.32 -2.65 -0.68
C PHE A 165 -10.94 -3.06 -2.02
N ALA A 166 -10.15 -3.07 -3.09
CA ALA A 166 -10.59 -3.55 -4.40
C ALA A 166 -11.03 -5.02 -4.36
N LYS A 167 -10.26 -5.91 -3.73
CA LYS A 167 -10.66 -7.31 -3.57
C LYS A 167 -11.90 -7.47 -2.68
N LEU A 168 -11.99 -6.74 -1.57
CA LEU A 168 -13.17 -6.74 -0.71
C LEU A 168 -14.43 -6.31 -1.47
N SER A 169 -14.31 -5.29 -2.33
CA SER A 169 -15.42 -4.85 -3.17
C SER A 169 -15.89 -5.97 -4.09
N SER A 170 -14.98 -6.72 -4.71
CA SER A 170 -15.35 -7.81 -5.62
C SER A 170 -16.01 -8.98 -4.90
N ASP A 171 -15.56 -9.31 -3.68
CA ASP A 171 -16.07 -10.44 -2.91
C ASP A 171 -17.45 -10.16 -2.28
N TYR A 172 -17.68 -8.92 -1.81
CA TYR A 172 -18.85 -8.56 -1.01
C TYR A 172 -19.86 -7.65 -1.72
N TYR A 173 -19.65 -7.30 -2.98
CA TYR A 173 -20.58 -6.45 -3.72
C TYR A 173 -21.97 -7.07 -3.89
N LEU A 174 -22.99 -6.27 -3.65
CA LEU A 174 -24.39 -6.52 -4.02
C LEU A 174 -25.02 -5.22 -4.55
N ASP A 175 -26.18 -5.29 -5.21
CA ASP A 175 -26.88 -4.09 -5.68
C ASP A 175 -27.31 -3.16 -4.53
N ASN A 176 -27.51 -3.72 -3.34
CA ASN A 176 -27.81 -3.02 -2.09
C ASN A 176 -26.63 -2.93 -1.11
N LEU A 177 -25.42 -3.38 -1.49
CA LEU A 177 -24.19 -3.23 -0.72
C LEU A 177 -23.04 -2.83 -1.66
N LYS A 178 -22.72 -1.54 -1.68
CA LYS A 178 -21.78 -0.95 -2.64
C LYS A 178 -20.53 -0.41 -1.95
N PHE A 179 -19.45 -0.37 -2.72
CA PHE A 179 -18.14 0.10 -2.28
C PHE A 179 -17.77 1.36 -3.04
N GLY A 180 -17.22 2.35 -2.34
CA GLY A 180 -16.85 3.62 -2.93
C GLY A 180 -15.56 4.20 -2.40
N LYS A 181 -14.97 5.11 -3.18
CA LYS A 181 -13.74 5.82 -2.84
C LYS A 181 -13.87 7.31 -3.10
N ILE A 182 -13.35 8.12 -2.18
CA ILE A 182 -13.23 9.57 -2.30
C ILE A 182 -11.80 9.99 -2.06
N ASP A 183 -11.22 10.70 -3.02
CA ASP A 183 -9.90 11.30 -2.88
C ASP A 183 -10.02 12.65 -2.15
N VAL A 184 -9.71 12.68 -0.86
CA VAL A 184 -9.78 13.91 -0.06
C VAL A 184 -8.64 14.88 -0.35
N GLY A 185 -7.57 14.42 -1.00
CA GLY A 185 -6.49 15.30 -1.46
C GLY A 185 -6.91 16.10 -2.69
N ARG A 186 -7.80 15.54 -3.52
CA ARG A 186 -8.40 16.25 -4.66
C ARG A 186 -9.70 16.98 -4.30
N TYR A 187 -10.46 16.46 -3.34
CA TYR A 187 -11.73 17.00 -2.87
C TYR A 187 -11.70 17.26 -1.35
N PRO A 188 -10.98 18.30 -0.88
CA PRO A 188 -10.77 18.56 0.55
C PRO A 188 -12.07 18.85 1.30
N GLU A 189 -13.07 19.41 0.60
CA GLU A 189 -14.42 19.65 1.11
C GLU A 189 -15.07 18.39 1.71
N ALA A 190 -14.90 17.23 1.05
CA ALA A 190 -15.39 15.95 1.57
C ALA A 190 -14.66 15.56 2.86
N GLY A 191 -13.35 15.84 2.94
CA GLY A 191 -12.57 15.65 4.16
C GLY A 191 -13.10 16.49 5.33
N VAL A 192 -13.36 17.78 5.11
CA VAL A 192 -13.93 18.68 6.13
C VAL A 192 -15.27 18.17 6.61
N LYS A 193 -16.15 17.79 5.69
CA LYS A 193 -17.51 17.35 6.00
C LYS A 193 -17.57 16.07 6.83
N TYR A 194 -16.81 15.05 6.43
CA TYR A 194 -16.76 13.77 7.14
C TYR A 194 -15.70 13.73 8.26
N ARG A 195 -15.11 14.89 8.58
CA ARG A 195 -14.09 15.07 9.63
C ARG A 195 -12.89 14.14 9.44
N VAL A 196 -12.41 14.06 8.19
CA VAL A 196 -11.22 13.33 7.78
C VAL A 196 -10.12 14.34 7.46
N ASN A 197 -9.07 14.33 8.28
CA ASN A 197 -7.89 15.16 8.13
C ASN A 197 -6.84 14.45 7.28
N ASP A 198 -6.51 15.06 6.15
CA ASP A 198 -5.56 14.58 5.15
C ASP A 198 -4.12 15.07 5.36
N SER A 199 -3.82 15.80 6.44
CA SER A 199 -2.45 16.23 6.76
C SER A 199 -1.48 15.05 6.87
N SER A 200 -0.24 15.22 6.38
CA SER A 200 0.82 14.21 6.47
C SER A 200 1.18 13.79 7.90
N LEU A 201 0.85 14.60 8.91
CA LEU A 201 1.04 14.27 10.33
C LEU A 201 -0.16 13.53 10.94
N SER A 202 -1.31 13.57 10.28
CA SER A 202 -2.52 12.87 10.68
C SER A 202 -2.38 11.36 10.47
N LYS A 203 -2.93 10.58 11.40
CA LYS A 203 -3.04 9.12 11.28
C LYS A 203 -4.46 8.68 10.90
N GLN A 204 -5.29 9.60 10.42
CA GLN A 204 -6.67 9.29 10.05
C GLN A 204 -6.75 8.56 8.71
N LEU A 205 -5.81 8.78 7.79
CA LEU A 205 -5.83 8.14 6.48
C LEU A 205 -5.21 6.71 6.49
N PRO A 206 -5.81 5.74 5.76
CA PRO A 206 -7.13 5.84 5.12
C PRO A 206 -8.26 5.82 6.17
N THR A 207 -9.38 6.47 5.89
CA THR A 207 -10.60 6.36 6.71
C THR A 207 -11.63 5.55 5.94
N MET A 208 -12.16 4.49 6.53
CA MET A 208 -13.28 3.72 5.97
C MET A 208 -14.52 3.90 6.83
N ILE A 209 -15.65 4.23 6.20
CA ILE A 209 -16.93 4.52 6.86
C ILE A 209 -18.02 3.67 6.22
N VAL A 210 -18.88 3.08 7.05
CA VAL A 210 -20.09 2.39 6.61
C VAL A 210 -21.29 3.30 6.80
N PHE A 211 -22.04 3.51 5.72
CA PHE A 211 -23.29 4.25 5.70
C PHE A 211 -24.47 3.30 5.50
N LYS A 212 -25.46 3.37 6.39
CA LYS A 212 -26.76 2.71 6.24
C LYS A 212 -27.85 3.75 6.36
N GLU A 213 -28.88 3.68 5.51
CA GLU A 213 -30.00 4.64 5.53
C GLU A 213 -29.56 6.11 5.41
N GLY A 214 -28.44 6.34 4.71
CA GLY A 214 -27.82 7.66 4.55
C GLY A 214 -27.11 8.20 5.79
N LYS A 215 -26.92 7.39 6.85
CA LYS A 215 -26.23 7.78 8.09
C LYS A 215 -24.98 6.95 8.31
N GLU A 216 -23.97 7.58 8.91
CA GLU A 216 -22.74 6.91 9.35
C GLU A 216 -23.06 5.97 10.52
N VAL A 217 -22.69 4.69 10.38
CA VAL A 217 -22.92 3.63 11.38
C VAL A 217 -21.64 3.19 12.06
N ASP A 218 -20.56 3.01 11.30
CA ASP A 218 -19.26 2.64 11.84
C ASP A 218 -18.13 3.25 11.03
N ARG A 219 -16.98 3.49 11.69
CA ARG A 219 -15.80 4.11 11.09
C ARG A 219 -14.50 3.53 11.62
N ARG A 220 -13.50 3.40 10.75
CA ARG A 220 -12.10 3.12 11.14
C ARG A 220 -11.15 4.07 10.38
N PRO A 221 -10.09 4.58 11.02
CA PRO A 221 -9.75 4.42 12.42
C PRO A 221 -10.73 5.14 13.36
N LEU A 222 -10.85 4.66 14.60
CA LEU A 222 -11.66 5.31 15.63
C LEU A 222 -10.97 6.57 16.14
N ILE A 223 -11.77 7.55 16.55
CA ILE A 223 -11.30 8.77 17.20
C ILE A 223 -11.78 8.72 18.65
N ASP A 224 -10.84 8.74 19.58
CA ASP A 224 -11.10 8.79 21.02
C ASP A 224 -11.80 10.11 21.39
N GLY A 225 -12.48 10.18 22.54
CA GLY A 225 -13.18 11.38 23.02
C GLY A 225 -12.28 12.61 23.19
N LYS A 226 -10.96 12.40 23.28
CA LYS A 226 -9.92 13.45 23.31
C LYS A 226 -9.41 13.87 21.92
N GLY A 227 -10.06 13.41 20.84
CA GLY A 227 -9.65 13.68 19.45
C GLY A 227 -8.45 12.87 18.96
N LYS A 228 -7.96 11.90 19.74
CA LYS A 228 -6.81 11.07 19.37
C LYS A 228 -7.23 9.91 18.50
N VAL A 229 -6.54 9.72 17.38
CA VAL A 229 -6.78 8.60 16.46
C VAL A 229 -6.24 7.29 17.06
N ILE A 230 -7.11 6.30 17.19
CA ILE A 230 -6.74 4.94 17.61
C ILE A 230 -6.18 4.23 16.39
N LYS A 231 -4.93 3.73 16.50
CA LYS A 231 -4.24 3.06 15.39
C LYS A 231 -5.04 1.84 14.96
N PHE A 232 -5.40 1.78 13.69
CA PHE A 232 -6.04 0.64 13.05
C PHE A 232 -5.16 0.12 11.91
N LEU A 233 -4.93 -1.19 11.86
CA LEU A 233 -4.18 -1.83 10.77
C LEU A 233 -5.17 -2.33 9.72
N PHE A 234 -5.15 -1.69 8.55
CA PHE A 234 -6.00 -2.05 7.42
C PHE A 234 -5.50 -3.30 6.68
N SER A 235 -5.62 -4.46 7.32
CA SER A 235 -5.53 -5.77 6.65
C SER A 235 -6.93 -6.25 6.27
N ARG A 236 -7.01 -7.25 5.38
CA ARG A 236 -8.29 -7.86 5.01
C ARG A 236 -9.02 -8.39 6.24
N GLU A 237 -8.32 -9.17 7.05
CA GLU A 237 -8.87 -9.88 8.22
C GLU A 237 -9.37 -8.89 9.27
N ASN A 238 -8.60 -7.82 9.53
CA ASN A 238 -8.99 -6.79 10.47
C ASN A 238 -10.20 -6.00 9.98
N VAL A 239 -10.29 -5.74 8.67
CA VAL A 239 -11.44 -5.03 8.09
C VAL A 239 -12.70 -5.90 8.12
N GLU A 240 -12.59 -7.16 7.71
CA GLU A 240 -13.69 -8.13 7.75
C GLU A 240 -14.23 -8.28 9.19
N ALA A 241 -13.34 -8.41 10.17
CA ALA A 241 -13.71 -8.52 11.58
C ALA A 241 -14.25 -7.21 12.17
N ALA A 242 -13.62 -6.06 11.88
CA ALA A 242 -13.98 -4.80 12.51
C ALA A 242 -15.32 -4.22 12.04
N PHE A 243 -15.73 -4.53 10.81
CA PHE A 243 -17.00 -4.08 10.21
C PHE A 243 -18.02 -5.21 10.05
N ASP A 244 -17.67 -6.42 10.53
CA ASP A 244 -18.50 -7.61 10.45
C ASP A 244 -19.08 -7.85 9.03
N LEU A 245 -18.19 -7.79 8.04
CA LEU A 245 -18.57 -7.74 6.62
C LEU A 245 -19.36 -8.97 6.16
N SER A 246 -19.06 -10.14 6.72
CA SER A 246 -19.76 -11.38 6.40
C SER A 246 -21.23 -11.35 6.84
N ASN A 247 -21.51 -10.90 8.06
CA ASN A 247 -22.88 -10.75 8.53
C ASN A 247 -23.61 -9.62 7.80
N LEU A 248 -22.91 -8.51 7.53
CA LEU A 248 -23.46 -7.43 6.73
C LEU A 248 -23.89 -7.93 5.34
N TYR A 249 -23.03 -8.67 4.65
CA TYR A 249 -23.32 -9.24 3.35
C TYR A 249 -24.50 -10.20 3.37
N GLU A 250 -24.55 -11.13 4.32
CA GLU A 250 -25.66 -12.08 4.42
C GLU A 250 -27.00 -11.38 4.75
N SER A 251 -26.97 -10.33 5.58
CA SER A 251 -28.16 -9.50 5.84
C SER A 251 -28.67 -8.80 4.57
N CYS A 252 -27.78 -8.13 3.84
CA CYS A 252 -28.12 -7.46 2.58
C CYS A 252 -28.62 -8.45 1.52
N LYS A 253 -28.02 -9.64 1.44
CA LYS A 253 -28.42 -10.71 0.53
C LYS A 253 -29.80 -11.29 0.88
N ALA A 254 -30.10 -11.44 2.16
CA ALA A 254 -31.42 -11.88 2.63
C ALA A 254 -32.49 -10.84 2.30
N ASP A 255 -32.21 -9.55 2.48
CA ASP A 255 -33.15 -8.47 2.19
C ASP A 255 -33.39 -8.29 0.69
N SER A 256 -32.35 -8.43 -0.14
CA SER A 256 -32.50 -8.49 -1.60
C SER A 256 -33.46 -9.60 -2.04
N LYS A 257 -33.35 -10.81 -1.47
CA LYS A 257 -34.26 -11.93 -1.76
C LYS A 257 -35.70 -11.68 -1.31
N LYS A 258 -35.92 -10.93 -0.23
CA LYS A 258 -37.28 -10.57 0.22
C LYS A 258 -37.94 -9.58 -0.73
N HIS A 259 -37.17 -8.64 -1.28
CA HIS A 259 -37.67 -7.71 -2.29
C HIS A 259 -38.05 -8.41 -3.60
N LEU A 260 -37.19 -9.31 -4.13
CA LEU A 260 -37.52 -10.09 -5.33
C LEU A 260 -38.73 -11.04 -5.19
N LYS A 261 -39.16 -11.37 -3.97
CA LYS A 261 -40.36 -12.20 -3.73
C LYS A 261 -41.65 -11.38 -3.57
N ARG A 262 -41.55 -10.06 -3.42
CA ARG A 262 -42.68 -9.15 -3.24
C ARG A 262 -43.11 -8.47 -4.53
N ASP A 263 -42.24 -8.45 -5.53
CA ASP A 263 -42.49 -8.03 -6.91
C ASP A 263 -42.96 -9.22 -7.76
#